data_AF-A0ABD3QZ68-F1
#
_entry.id   AF-A0ABD3QZ68-F1
#
_cell.length_a   1.000
_cell.length_b   1.000
_cell.length_c   1.000
_cell.angle_alpha   90.00
_cell.angle_beta   90.00
_cell.angle_gamma   90.00
#
_symmetry.space_group_name_H-M   'P 1'
#
loop_
_entity.id
_entity.type
_entity.pdbx_description
1 polymer ?
#
loop_
_entity_poly.entity_id
_entity_poly.type
_entity_poly.pdbx_seq_one_letter_code
_entity_poly.pdbx_strand_id
1 'polypeptide(L)'
;MARREDDEWFLYGSYFLVSDKTAAPVSLRIRQVPGNGSCLFNAIAAGILYNSSSITANDVEQHPSMPEVRKLSSQLRTKAVDMLASGIKHTEQLIMQKDEMIDASNLVRLAADQYGITSNEYLENMRDERVWGGGPEIVALANELQRQIVLLETTDYSRAAQNSNQSSHDGCSIYLKVSALFGPSSEGYEFGPPIYILSANQMFPKKRGVQARENHFLAVFPSCSV
;
A
#
# COMPACT_ATOMS: atom_id res chain seq x y z
N MET A 1 30.30 11.46 3.89
CA MET A 1 29.41 10.64 3.05
C MET A 1 28.19 11.48 2.70
N ALA A 2 28.02 11.86 1.44
CA ALA A 2 26.81 12.54 0.97
C ALA A 2 25.64 11.54 1.04
N ARG A 3 24.56 11.89 1.75
CA ARG A 3 23.31 11.11 1.73
C ARG A 3 22.75 11.17 0.32
N ARG A 4 22.31 10.04 -0.23
CA ARG A 4 21.59 10.02 -1.52
C ARG A 4 20.24 10.72 -1.31
N GLU A 5 19.83 11.56 -2.25
CA GLU A 5 18.51 12.23 -2.20
C GLU A 5 17.35 11.22 -2.10
N ASP A 6 17.55 9.97 -2.53
CA ASP A 6 16.55 8.90 -2.42
C ASP A 6 16.29 8.42 -0.98
N ASP A 7 17.27 8.55 -0.07
CA ASP A 7 17.08 8.28 1.37
C ASP A 7 16.15 9.33 2.03
N GLU A 8 15.89 10.45 1.35
CA GLU A 8 14.98 11.47 1.85
C GLU A 8 13.51 11.04 1.80
N TRP A 9 13.18 9.91 1.15
CA TRP A 9 11.80 9.42 1.08
C TRP A 9 11.50 8.33 2.09
N PHE A 10 12.51 7.65 2.64
CA PHE A 10 12.30 6.66 3.70
C PHE A 10 12.08 7.31 5.06
N LEU A 11 11.16 6.76 5.83
CA LEU A 11 10.94 7.18 7.21
C LEU A 11 12.01 6.58 8.13
N TYR A 12 12.46 7.39 9.08
CA TYR A 12 13.38 6.95 10.11
C TYR A 12 12.60 6.29 11.24
N GLY A 13 13.03 5.10 11.65
CA GLY A 13 12.43 4.34 12.73
C GLY A 13 12.58 2.85 12.50
N SER A 14 12.29 2.08 13.54
CA SER A 14 12.21 0.62 13.46
C SER A 14 10.75 0.23 13.32
N TYR A 15 10.39 -0.36 12.18
CA TYR A 15 9.02 -0.75 11.88
C TYR A 15 8.91 -2.26 11.81
N PHE A 16 7.86 -2.79 12.41
CA PHE A 16 7.73 -4.22 12.65
C PHE A 16 6.35 -4.72 12.26
N LEU A 17 6.26 -5.74 11.40
CA LEU A 17 5.01 -6.45 11.17
C LEU A 17 4.80 -7.47 12.30
N VAL A 18 3.69 -7.33 13.02
CA VAL A 18 3.20 -8.35 13.95
C VAL A 18 2.46 -9.40 13.15
N SER A 19 2.88 -10.65 13.28
CA SER A 19 2.25 -11.80 12.66
C SER A 19 1.80 -12.76 13.74
N ASP A 20 0.56 -13.23 13.66
CA ASP A 20 0.01 -14.23 14.58
C ASP A 20 0.75 -15.58 14.48
N LYS A 21 1.53 -15.79 13.41
CA LYS A 21 2.18 -17.06 13.09
C LYS A 21 3.66 -17.11 13.44
N THR A 22 4.33 -15.97 13.67
CA THR A 22 5.77 -15.93 13.94
C THR A 22 6.06 -15.33 15.30
N ALA A 23 6.91 -15.99 16.08
CA ALA A 23 7.33 -15.48 17.39
C ALA A 23 8.18 -14.20 17.30
N ALA A 24 8.80 -13.94 16.14
CA ALA A 24 9.60 -12.75 15.89
C ALA A 24 8.89 -11.80 14.90
N PRO A 25 8.87 -10.48 15.18
CA PRO A 25 8.35 -9.48 14.25
C PRO A 25 9.25 -9.31 13.02
N VAL A 26 8.65 -9.07 11.85
CA VAL A 26 9.39 -8.84 10.60
C VAL A 26 9.75 -7.37 10.47
N SER A 27 11.03 -7.06 10.24
CA SER A 27 11.49 -5.68 10.00
C SER A 27 10.95 -5.14 8.68
N LEU A 28 10.52 -3.88 8.68
CA LEU A 28 9.95 -3.19 7.54
C LEU A 28 10.69 -1.87 7.27
N ARG A 29 10.82 -1.51 6.00
CA ARG A 29 11.14 -0.14 5.57
C ARG A 29 9.88 0.53 5.04
N ILE A 30 9.69 1.80 5.38
CA ILE A 30 8.53 2.58 4.95
C ILE A 30 9.00 3.78 4.16
N ARG A 31 8.42 3.99 2.98
CA ARG A 31 8.69 5.13 2.11
C ARG A 31 7.48 6.02 1.98
N GLN A 32 7.70 7.32 2.17
CA GLN A 32 6.73 8.36 1.84
C GLN A 32 6.50 8.46 0.34
N VAL A 33 5.26 8.76 -0.01
CA VAL A 33 4.86 9.07 -1.38
C VAL A 33 4.10 10.39 -1.41
N PRO A 34 3.98 11.06 -2.56
CA PRO A 34 3.26 12.33 -2.66
C PRO A 34 1.80 12.22 -2.22
N GLY A 35 1.35 13.14 -1.36
CA GLY A 35 -0.04 13.28 -0.89
C GLY A 35 -0.90 14.18 -1.78
N ASN A 36 -0.79 14.04 -3.11
CA ASN A 36 -1.51 14.85 -4.10
C ASN A 36 -2.83 14.22 -4.56
N GLY A 37 -3.37 13.28 -3.78
CA GLY A 37 -4.54 12.47 -4.13
C GLY A 37 -4.22 11.13 -4.80
N SER A 38 -3.01 10.96 -5.32
CA SER A 38 -2.55 9.69 -5.91
C SER A 38 -1.71 8.82 -4.97
N CYS A 39 -1.77 9.05 -3.65
CA CYS A 39 -0.89 8.36 -2.70
C CYS A 39 -1.06 6.83 -2.71
N LEU A 40 -2.27 6.31 -2.89
CA LEU A 40 -2.52 4.88 -3.06
C LEU A 40 -1.72 4.31 -4.25
N PHE A 41 -1.92 4.89 -5.43
CA PHE A 41 -1.29 4.46 -6.67
C PHE A 41 0.24 4.64 -6.63
N ASN A 42 0.73 5.74 -6.05
CA ASN A 42 2.16 5.95 -5.83
C ASN A 42 2.76 4.89 -4.91
N ALA A 43 2.05 4.49 -3.85
CA ALA A 43 2.52 3.48 -2.91
C ALA A 43 2.63 2.10 -3.58
N ILE A 44 1.61 1.71 -4.35
CA ILE A 44 1.61 0.47 -5.14
C ILE A 44 2.71 0.50 -6.21
N ALA A 45 2.84 1.60 -6.95
CA ALA A 45 3.88 1.78 -7.96
C ALA A 45 5.30 1.62 -7.38
N ALA A 46 5.56 2.26 -6.24
CA ALA A 46 6.84 2.13 -5.55
C ALA A 46 7.10 0.68 -5.10
N GLY A 47 6.08 -0.02 -4.61
CA GLY A 47 6.13 -1.45 -4.28
C GLY A 47 6.48 -2.34 -5.47
N ILE A 48 5.83 -2.12 -6.63
CA ILE A 48 6.11 -2.88 -7.86
C ILE A 48 7.55 -2.66 -8.29
N LEU A 49 7.97 -1.40 -8.42
CA LEU A 49 9.30 -1.06 -8.94
C LEU A 49 10.42 -1.54 -8.00
N TYR A 50 10.23 -1.46 -6.69
CA TYR A 50 11.21 -1.97 -5.72
C TYR A 50 11.46 -3.48 -5.88
N ASN A 51 10.37 -4.24 -6.06
CA ASN A 51 10.49 -5.70 -6.27
C ASN A 51 11.21 -6.03 -7.59
N SER A 52 10.92 -5.28 -8.66
CA SER A 52 11.61 -5.48 -9.95
C SER A 52 13.11 -5.17 -9.89
N SER A 53 13.51 -4.15 -9.12
CA SER A 53 14.93 -3.79 -8.94
C SER A 53 15.69 -4.77 -8.04
N SER A 54 15.01 -5.39 -7.06
CA SER A 54 15.62 -6.39 -6.17
C SER A 54 16.00 -7.70 -6.88
N ILE A 55 15.34 -8.01 -8.01
CA ILE A 55 15.56 -9.24 -8.78
C ILE A 55 16.77 -9.11 -9.71
N THR A 56 17.18 -7.89 -10.09
CA THR A 56 18.13 -7.67 -11.19
C THR A 56 19.54 -7.23 -10.77
N ALA A 57 19.79 -6.92 -9.48
CA ALA A 57 21.06 -6.32 -9.06
C ALA A 57 21.75 -7.09 -7.92
N ASN A 58 22.95 -7.61 -8.21
CA ASN A 58 24.01 -7.75 -7.23
C ASN A 58 24.46 -6.33 -6.83
N ASP A 59 24.37 -6.01 -5.54
CA ASP A 59 24.97 -4.82 -4.92
C ASP A 59 24.67 -3.46 -5.57
N VAL A 60 23.51 -2.89 -5.23
CA VAL A 60 23.31 -1.52 -4.71
C VAL A 60 21.80 -1.35 -4.60
N GLU A 61 21.29 -1.01 -3.42
CA GLU A 61 19.88 -0.74 -3.16
C GLU A 61 19.37 0.38 -4.10
N GLN A 62 18.82 -0.01 -5.26
CA GLN A 62 18.25 0.93 -6.22
C GLN A 62 16.81 1.19 -5.82
N HIS A 63 16.58 2.36 -5.25
CA HIS A 63 15.24 2.84 -4.92
C HIS A 63 14.62 3.46 -6.18
N PRO A 64 13.33 3.18 -6.48
CA PRO A 64 12.73 3.73 -7.69
C PRO A 64 12.61 5.24 -7.60
N SER A 65 12.99 5.95 -8.67
CA SER A 65 12.96 7.41 -8.69
C SER A 65 11.53 7.95 -8.65
N MET A 66 11.32 9.15 -8.14
CA MET A 66 9.99 9.76 -8.07
C MET A 66 9.31 9.94 -9.45
N PRO A 67 10.01 10.31 -10.53
CA PRO A 67 9.42 10.34 -11.87
C PRO A 67 8.89 8.98 -12.34
N GLU A 68 9.61 7.89 -12.07
CA GLU A 68 9.16 6.53 -12.43
C GLU A 68 7.93 6.13 -11.63
N VAL A 69 7.93 6.41 -10.32
CA VAL A 69 6.77 6.16 -9.44
C VAL A 69 5.54 6.90 -9.95
N ARG A 70 5.66 8.19 -10.32
CA ARG A 70 4.54 8.99 -10.84
C ARG A 70 4.02 8.46 -12.17
N LYS A 71 4.92 8.10 -13.09
CA LYS A 71 4.55 7.54 -14.38
C LYS A 71 3.75 6.25 -14.21
N LEU A 72 4.26 5.31 -13.40
CA LEU A 72 3.56 4.05 -13.15
C LEU A 72 2.27 4.28 -12.35
N SER A 73 2.26 5.21 -11.38
CA SER A 73 1.05 5.59 -10.63
C SER A 73 -0.10 6.03 -11.55
N SER A 74 0.18 6.87 -12.54
CA SER A 74 -0.83 7.32 -13.52
C SER A 74 -1.38 6.15 -14.35
N GLN A 75 -0.49 5.22 -14.76
CA GLN A 75 -0.89 4.00 -15.48
C GLN A 75 -1.75 3.07 -14.62
N LEU A 76 -1.38 2.88 -13.34
CA LEU A 76 -2.15 2.05 -12.40
C LEU A 76 -3.54 2.64 -12.15
N ARG A 77 -3.67 3.97 -12.03
CA ARG A 77 -4.98 4.61 -11.91
C ARG A 77 -5.87 4.28 -13.10
N THR A 78 -5.37 4.49 -14.31
CA THR A 78 -6.11 4.17 -15.54
C THR A 78 -6.51 2.70 -15.56
N LYS A 79 -5.58 1.79 -15.26
CA LYS A 79 -5.86 0.34 -15.19
C LYS A 79 -6.94 -0.02 -14.17
N ALA A 80 -6.90 0.58 -12.98
CA ALA A 80 -7.91 0.32 -11.95
C ALA A 80 -9.31 0.73 -12.42
N VAL A 81 -9.44 1.94 -12.97
CA VAL A 81 -10.73 2.45 -13.46
C VAL A 81 -11.22 1.64 -14.65
N ASP A 82 -10.32 1.28 -15.57
CA ASP A 82 -10.66 0.48 -16.75
C ASP A 82 -11.11 -0.94 -16.37
N MET A 83 -10.44 -1.57 -15.39
CA MET A 83 -10.84 -2.87 -14.84
C MET A 83 -12.24 -2.80 -14.22
N LEU A 84 -12.52 -1.78 -13.40
CA LEU A 84 -13.85 -1.59 -12.80
C LEU A 84 -14.93 -1.33 -13.87
N ALA A 85 -14.66 -0.45 -14.84
CA ALA A 85 -15.60 -0.12 -15.90
C ALA A 85 -15.89 -1.33 -16.82
N SER A 86 -14.83 -2.09 -17.17
CA SER A 86 -14.95 -3.33 -17.93
C SER A 86 -15.76 -4.36 -17.16
N GLY A 87 -15.46 -4.53 -15.88
CA GLY A 87 -16.18 -5.47 -15.02
C GLY A 87 -17.67 -5.17 -14.91
N ILE A 88 -18.07 -3.89 -14.86
CA ILE A 88 -19.49 -3.50 -14.92
C ILE A 88 -20.11 -3.93 -16.26
N LYS A 89 -19.44 -3.61 -17.37
CA LYS A 89 -19.95 -3.88 -18.72
C LYS A 89 -20.10 -5.39 -18.99
N HIS A 90 -19.19 -6.19 -18.45
CA HIS A 90 -19.12 -7.62 -18.69
C HIS A 90 -19.65 -8.48 -17.52
N THR A 91 -20.15 -7.83 -16.45
CA THR A 91 -20.64 -8.50 -15.23
C THR A 91 -19.58 -9.43 -14.61
N GLU A 92 -18.34 -8.94 -14.54
CA GLU A 92 -17.21 -9.69 -14.02
C GLU A 92 -17.18 -9.69 -12.49
N GLN A 93 -16.76 -10.83 -11.95
CA GLN A 93 -16.48 -10.96 -10.54
C GLN A 93 -14.99 -10.70 -10.28
N LEU A 94 -14.72 -9.89 -9.26
CA LEU A 94 -13.38 -9.57 -8.80
C LEU A 94 -13.11 -10.30 -7.49
N ILE A 95 -11.90 -10.83 -7.34
CA ILE A 95 -11.44 -11.42 -6.09
C ILE A 95 -11.22 -10.31 -5.08
N MET A 96 -12.00 -10.30 -3.99
CA MET A 96 -11.78 -9.42 -2.85
C MET A 96 -10.65 -9.97 -1.98
N GLN A 97 -10.83 -11.17 -1.42
CA GLN A 97 -9.87 -11.79 -0.51
C GLN A 97 -9.95 -13.32 -0.65
N LYS A 98 -8.84 -13.97 -1.02
CA LYS A 98 -8.79 -15.43 -1.24
C LYS A 98 -9.86 -15.88 -2.26
N ASP A 99 -10.91 -16.56 -1.82
CA ASP A 99 -12.00 -17.07 -2.64
C ASP A 99 -13.27 -16.19 -2.55
N GLU A 100 -13.23 -15.10 -1.77
CA GLU A 100 -14.31 -14.14 -1.68
C GLU A 100 -14.34 -13.28 -2.95
N MET A 101 -15.48 -13.28 -3.63
CA MET A 101 -15.69 -12.57 -4.89
C MET A 101 -16.73 -11.46 -4.71
N ILE A 102 -16.58 -10.37 -5.44
CA ILE A 102 -17.59 -9.31 -5.56
C ILE A 102 -17.85 -8.97 -7.01
N ASP A 103 -19.11 -8.71 -7.35
CA ASP A 103 -19.47 -8.15 -8.64
C ASP A 103 -18.95 -6.70 -8.77
N ALA A 104 -18.29 -6.39 -9.88
CA ALA A 104 -17.71 -5.06 -10.11
C ALA A 104 -18.76 -3.93 -10.04
N SER A 105 -19.98 -4.17 -10.52
CA SER A 105 -21.07 -3.19 -10.44
C SER A 105 -21.53 -2.96 -9.01
N ASN A 106 -21.61 -4.01 -8.19
CA ASN A 106 -21.93 -3.87 -6.78
C ASN A 106 -20.82 -3.14 -6.02
N LEU A 107 -19.54 -3.45 -6.29
CA LEU A 107 -18.40 -2.78 -5.68
C LEU A 107 -18.39 -1.28 -5.97
N VAL A 108 -18.53 -0.89 -7.25
CA VAL A 108 -18.56 0.52 -7.66
C VAL A 108 -19.80 1.23 -7.13
N ARG A 109 -20.97 0.58 -7.12
CA ARG A 109 -22.19 1.16 -6.55
C ARG A 109 -22.03 1.45 -5.05
N LEU A 110 -21.55 0.48 -4.28
CA LEU A 110 -21.33 0.66 -2.84
C LEU A 110 -20.34 1.80 -2.55
N ALA A 111 -19.31 1.97 -3.40
CA ALA A 111 -18.37 3.07 -3.28
C ALA A 111 -19.02 4.42 -3.64
N ALA A 112 -19.76 4.48 -4.74
CA ALA A 112 -20.47 5.69 -5.19
C ALA A 112 -21.51 6.16 -4.17
N ASP A 113 -22.25 5.21 -3.56
CA ASP A 113 -23.25 5.47 -2.52
C ASP A 113 -22.65 6.20 -1.30
N GLN A 114 -21.38 5.94 -0.94
CA GLN A 114 -20.70 6.63 0.16
C GLN A 114 -20.50 8.13 -0.09
N TYR A 115 -20.47 8.54 -1.36
CA TYR A 115 -20.30 9.93 -1.77
C TYR A 115 -21.61 10.56 -2.27
N GLY A 116 -22.71 9.80 -2.32
CA GLY A 116 -23.98 10.27 -2.85
C GLY A 116 -23.96 10.58 -4.34
N ILE A 117 -23.12 9.88 -5.12
CA ILE A 117 -22.98 10.05 -6.57
C ILE A 117 -23.34 8.75 -7.30
N THR A 118 -23.49 8.81 -8.62
CA THR A 118 -23.71 7.62 -9.45
C THR A 118 -22.42 6.84 -9.69
N SER A 119 -22.53 5.56 -10.06
CA SER A 119 -21.38 4.72 -10.43
C SER A 119 -20.57 5.29 -11.60
N ASN A 120 -21.23 5.92 -12.58
CA ASN A 120 -20.54 6.54 -13.71
C ASN A 120 -19.75 7.78 -13.27
N GLU A 121 -20.36 8.67 -12.47
CA GLU A 121 -19.67 9.83 -11.90
C GLU A 121 -18.48 9.40 -11.02
N TYR A 122 -18.63 8.32 -10.25
CA TYR A 122 -17.53 7.75 -9.48
C TYR A 122 -16.34 7.37 -10.38
N LEU A 123 -16.58 6.61 -11.45
CA LEU A 123 -15.54 6.18 -12.38
C LEU A 123 -14.91 7.35 -13.14
N GLU A 124 -15.71 8.33 -13.59
CA GLU A 124 -15.22 9.53 -14.24
C GLU A 124 -14.33 10.36 -13.31
N ASN A 125 -14.78 10.59 -12.08
CA ASN A 125 -14.01 11.31 -11.07
C ASN A 125 -12.71 10.58 -10.72
N MET A 126 -12.73 9.25 -10.63
CA MET A 126 -11.54 8.46 -10.27
C MET A 126 -10.40 8.55 -11.31
N ARG A 127 -10.70 9.01 -12.53
CA ARG A 127 -9.66 9.31 -13.54
C ARG A 127 -8.85 10.57 -13.21
N ASP A 128 -9.36 11.48 -12.39
CA ASP A 128 -8.62 12.67 -11.96
C ASP A 128 -7.54 12.29 -10.93
N GLU A 129 -6.29 12.66 -11.20
CA GLU A 129 -5.14 12.34 -10.33
C GLU A 129 -5.23 12.94 -8.92
N ARG A 130 -6.13 13.92 -8.72
CA ARG A 130 -6.40 14.57 -7.44
C ARG A 130 -7.40 13.82 -6.58
N VAL A 131 -8.18 12.90 -7.16
CA VAL A 131 -9.19 12.10 -6.45
C VAL A 131 -8.50 10.92 -5.76
N TRP A 132 -8.89 10.70 -4.49
CA TRP A 132 -8.29 9.68 -3.64
C TRP A 132 -8.86 8.32 -3.98
N GLY A 133 -7.99 7.36 -4.29
CA GLY A 133 -8.39 5.96 -4.42
C GLY A 133 -8.56 5.28 -3.06
N GLY A 134 -9.28 4.17 -3.04
CA GLY A 134 -9.55 3.38 -1.83
C GLY A 134 -9.71 1.89 -2.12
N GLY A 135 -10.58 1.23 -1.34
CA GLY A 135 -10.83 -0.20 -1.44
C GLY A 135 -11.16 -0.71 -2.85
N PRO A 136 -12.08 -0.06 -3.61
CA PRO A 136 -12.42 -0.51 -4.97
C PRO A 136 -11.22 -0.53 -5.91
N GLU A 137 -10.38 0.50 -5.87
CA GLU A 137 -9.18 0.57 -6.71
C GLU A 137 -8.13 -0.46 -6.28
N ILE A 138 -8.01 -0.76 -4.98
CA ILE A 138 -7.11 -1.83 -4.50
C ILE A 138 -7.57 -3.19 -5.01
N VAL A 139 -8.87 -3.50 -4.91
CA VAL A 139 -9.45 -4.75 -5.44
C VAL A 139 -9.20 -4.85 -6.95
N ALA A 140 -9.50 -3.78 -7.69
CA ALA A 140 -9.30 -3.74 -9.14
C ALA A 140 -7.84 -3.98 -9.52
N LEU A 141 -6.89 -3.30 -8.86
CA LEU A 141 -5.46 -3.47 -9.12
C LEU A 141 -4.93 -4.84 -8.72
N ALA A 142 -5.39 -5.42 -7.61
CA ALA A 142 -4.95 -6.75 -7.21
C ALA A 142 -5.37 -7.82 -8.24
N ASN A 143 -6.55 -7.66 -8.85
CA ASN A 143 -7.04 -8.51 -9.93
C ASN A 143 -6.31 -8.24 -11.26
N GLU A 144 -6.16 -6.98 -11.65
CA GLU A 144 -5.43 -6.60 -12.88
C GLU A 144 -3.96 -7.08 -12.85
N LEU A 145 -3.30 -6.98 -11.70
CA LEU A 145 -1.91 -7.38 -11.52
C LEU A 145 -1.76 -8.88 -11.22
N GLN A 146 -2.87 -9.60 -10.98
CA GLN A 146 -2.90 -10.99 -10.49
C GLN A 146 -1.98 -11.19 -9.27
N ARG A 147 -2.00 -10.21 -8.36
CA ARG A 147 -1.00 -10.09 -7.29
C ARG A 147 -1.62 -9.56 -6.02
N GLN A 148 -1.36 -10.23 -4.91
CA GLN A 148 -1.92 -9.84 -3.62
C GLN A 148 -1.43 -8.45 -3.19
N ILE A 149 -2.36 -7.60 -2.76
CA ILE A 149 -2.05 -6.32 -2.10
C ILE A 149 -2.38 -6.45 -0.61
N VAL A 150 -1.38 -6.23 0.23
CA VAL A 150 -1.48 -6.33 1.70
C VAL A 150 -1.61 -4.93 2.28
N LEU A 151 -2.76 -4.66 2.90
CA LEU A 151 -3.02 -3.41 3.59
C LEU A 151 -2.62 -3.52 5.05
N LEU A 152 -1.67 -2.70 5.47
CA LEU A 152 -1.18 -2.60 6.83
C LEU A 152 -1.74 -1.38 7.54
N GLU A 153 -1.85 -1.46 8.87
CA GLU A 153 -2.21 -0.37 9.77
C GLU A 153 -1.34 -0.39 11.02
N THR A 154 -1.21 0.74 11.70
CA THR A 154 -0.56 0.79 13.02
C THR A 154 -1.36 0.02 14.07
N THR A 155 -0.64 -0.55 15.04
CA THR A 155 -1.24 -1.23 16.18
C THR A 155 -0.56 -0.82 17.48
N ASP A 156 -1.31 -0.82 18.58
CA ASP A 156 -0.84 -0.44 19.93
C ASP A 156 -0.02 -1.54 20.63
N TYR A 157 0.52 -2.51 19.88
CA TYR A 157 1.22 -3.68 20.42
C TYR A 157 2.32 -3.31 21.45
N SER A 158 3.02 -2.18 21.25
CA SER A 158 4.02 -1.65 22.19
C SER A 158 3.45 -1.32 23.57
N ARG A 159 2.23 -0.78 23.67
CA ARG A 159 1.62 -0.35 24.93
C ARG A 159 1.24 -1.52 25.84
N ALA A 160 0.91 -2.67 25.26
CA ALA A 160 0.56 -3.87 26.00
C ALA A 160 1.80 -4.60 26.55
N ALA A 161 2.88 -4.68 25.77
CA ALA A 161 4.12 -5.36 26.15
C ALA A 161 5.04 -4.53 27.07
N GLN A 162 4.98 -3.20 27.02
CA GLN A 162 5.82 -2.32 27.85
C GLN A 162 5.34 -2.15 29.30
N ASN A 163 4.19 -2.72 29.69
CA ASN A 163 3.77 -2.77 31.09
C ASN A 163 4.53 -3.82 31.92
N SER A 164 5.40 -4.62 31.31
CA SER A 164 6.29 -5.55 31.99
C SER A 164 7.76 -5.15 31.77
N ASN A 165 8.24 -4.29 32.65
CA ASN A 165 9.65 -4.02 32.96
C ASN A 165 10.54 -3.34 31.89
N GLN A 166 11.22 -2.29 32.39
CA GLN A 166 12.44 -1.64 31.91
C GLN A 166 12.32 -0.48 30.92
N SER A 167 12.59 0.69 31.50
CA SER A 167 13.12 1.90 30.89
C SER A 167 14.42 1.64 30.12
N SER A 168 14.43 1.89 28.82
CA SER A 168 15.67 2.14 28.07
C SER A 168 15.42 3.04 26.86
N HIS A 169 16.31 4.02 26.77
CA HIS A 169 16.39 5.18 25.89
C HIS A 169 16.64 4.88 24.39
N ASP A 170 15.89 3.98 23.75
CA ASP A 170 16.09 3.68 22.32
C ASP A 170 14.80 3.80 21.48
N GLY A 171 14.98 4.17 20.21
CA GLY A 171 14.02 4.84 19.33
C GLY A 171 12.62 4.22 19.18
N CYS A 172 11.65 5.09 18.88
CA CYS A 172 10.22 4.84 18.67
C CYS A 172 9.95 3.67 17.70
N SER A 173 9.89 2.45 18.23
CA SER A 173 9.56 1.25 17.47
C SER A 173 8.06 1.20 17.22
N ILE A 174 7.66 0.99 15.97
CA ILE A 174 6.26 1.02 15.54
C ILE A 174 5.87 -0.32 14.98
N TYR A 175 4.79 -0.85 15.52
CA TYR A 175 4.25 -2.13 15.13
C TYR A 175 3.07 -1.93 14.18
N LEU A 176 3.06 -2.71 13.13
CA LEU A 176 2.02 -2.77 12.13
C LEU A 176 1.33 -4.13 12.19
N LYS A 177 0.06 -4.18 11.82
CA LYS A 177 -0.70 -5.42 11.62
C LYS A 177 -1.30 -5.44 10.22
N VAL A 178 -1.60 -6.62 9.71
CA VAL A 178 -2.41 -6.77 8.50
C VAL A 178 -3.85 -6.38 8.83
N SER A 179 -4.37 -5.39 8.12
CA SER A 179 -5.77 -4.95 8.20
C SER A 179 -6.62 -5.69 7.17
N ALA A 180 -6.11 -5.83 5.95
CA ALA A 180 -6.80 -6.53 4.86
C ALA A 180 -5.82 -7.15 3.84
N LEU A 181 -6.29 -8.17 3.14
CA LEU A 181 -5.58 -8.85 2.05
C LEU A 181 -6.46 -8.81 0.81
N PHE A 182 -5.96 -8.22 -0.27
CA PHE A 182 -6.72 -8.03 -1.49
C PHE A 182 -6.21 -8.90 -2.64
N GLY A 183 -7.14 -9.48 -3.41
CA GLY A 183 -6.84 -10.28 -4.60
C GLY A 183 -6.45 -11.73 -4.31
N PRO A 184 -5.88 -12.43 -5.31
CA PRO A 184 -5.60 -13.85 -5.22
C PRO A 184 -4.59 -14.17 -4.11
N SER A 185 -4.61 -15.42 -3.63
CA SER A 185 -3.60 -15.90 -2.68
C SER A 185 -2.21 -15.79 -3.31
N SER A 186 -1.20 -15.49 -2.48
CA SER A 186 0.20 -15.39 -2.91
C SER A 186 0.91 -16.74 -3.08
N GLU A 187 0.15 -17.84 -3.07
CA GLU A 187 0.68 -19.19 -3.29
C GLU A 187 1.22 -19.30 -4.72
N GLY A 188 2.54 -19.51 -4.85
CA GLY A 188 3.20 -19.78 -6.14
C GLY A 188 3.95 -18.61 -6.78
N TYR A 189 3.83 -17.38 -6.28
CA TYR A 189 4.57 -16.19 -6.75
C TYR A 189 4.60 -15.96 -8.28
N GLU A 190 3.67 -16.55 -9.05
CA GLU A 190 3.73 -16.54 -10.53
C GLU A 190 3.80 -15.12 -11.10
N PHE A 191 3.14 -14.17 -10.42
CA PHE A 191 3.10 -12.75 -10.79
C PHE A 191 3.90 -11.84 -9.85
N GLY A 192 4.75 -12.42 -9.00
CA GLY A 192 5.63 -11.72 -8.06
C GLY A 192 5.16 -11.69 -6.59
N PRO A 193 5.98 -11.15 -5.66
CA PRO A 193 5.69 -11.17 -4.21
C PRO A 193 4.55 -10.25 -3.79
N PRO A 194 3.88 -10.39 -2.65
CA PRO A 194 2.82 -9.44 -2.27
C PRO A 194 3.29 -7.98 -2.26
N ILE A 195 2.39 -7.04 -2.61
CA ILE A 195 2.66 -5.60 -2.54
C ILE A 195 2.14 -5.09 -1.19
N TYR A 196 2.99 -4.49 -0.38
CA TYR A 196 2.61 -3.98 0.94
C TYR A 196 2.40 -2.47 0.90
N ILE A 197 1.25 -2.02 1.38
CA ILE A 197 0.93 -0.61 1.58
C ILE A 197 0.48 -0.39 3.02
N LEU A 198 0.74 0.79 3.55
CA LEU A 198 0.33 1.19 4.89
C LEU A 198 -0.71 2.31 4.79
N SER A 199 -1.89 2.09 5.37
CA SER A 199 -2.84 3.17 5.64
C SER A 199 -2.37 3.93 6.88
N ALA A 200 -1.77 5.10 6.67
CA ALA A 200 -1.31 5.98 7.73
C ALA A 200 -2.45 6.95 8.13
N ASN A 201 -2.81 6.91 9.41
CA ASN A 201 -3.60 7.96 10.04
C ASN A 201 -2.68 9.06 10.63
N GLN A 202 -3.27 10.05 11.29
CA GLN A 202 -2.55 11.19 11.88
C GLN A 202 -1.46 10.82 12.91
N MET A 203 -1.42 9.56 13.38
CA MET A 203 -0.48 9.08 14.41
C MET A 203 0.87 8.61 13.85
N PHE A 204 1.05 8.58 12.52
CA PHE A 204 2.28 8.08 11.93
C PHE A 204 3.47 9.07 12.07
N PRO A 205 4.72 8.59 12.31
CA PRO A 205 5.88 9.45 12.55
C PRO A 205 6.12 10.50 11.47
N LYS A 206 6.40 11.70 11.97
CA LYS A 206 6.67 12.89 11.17
C LYS A 206 8.06 12.81 10.55
N LYS A 207 8.19 13.19 9.28
CA LYS A 207 9.47 13.74 8.77
C LYS A 207 9.35 15.26 8.82
N ARG A 208 10.21 15.92 9.60
CA ARG A 208 10.35 17.40 9.66
C ARG A 208 9.02 18.18 9.82
N GLY A 209 8.14 17.77 10.73
CA GLY A 209 7.01 18.61 11.18
C GLY A 209 5.83 18.77 10.22
N VAL A 210 5.82 18.13 9.05
CA VAL A 210 4.63 18.10 8.18
C VAL A 210 3.78 16.88 8.53
N GLN A 211 2.54 17.13 8.96
CA GLN A 211 1.56 16.10 9.26
C GLN A 211 1.21 15.35 7.97
N ALA A 212 1.23 14.01 7.98
CA ALA A 212 0.55 13.25 6.95
C ALA A 212 -0.91 13.71 6.97
N ARG A 213 -1.41 14.20 5.83
CA ARG A 213 -2.83 14.58 5.70
C ARG A 213 -3.68 13.37 6.07
N GLU A 214 -4.86 13.60 6.62
CA GLU A 214 -5.83 12.55 6.95
C GLU A 214 -5.95 11.57 5.77
N ASN A 215 -5.89 10.27 6.04
CA ASN A 215 -6.01 9.17 5.07
C ASN A 215 -4.92 9.17 3.97
N HIS A 216 -3.67 8.88 4.35
CA HIS A 216 -2.55 8.80 3.41
C HIS A 216 -1.99 7.37 3.32
N PHE A 217 -1.66 6.92 2.10
CA PHE A 217 -1.00 5.64 1.89
C PHE A 217 0.52 5.80 1.79
N LEU A 218 1.25 4.86 2.38
CA LEU A 218 2.71 4.76 2.31
C LEU A 218 3.12 3.43 1.67
N ALA A 219 4.27 3.41 0.99
CA ALA A 219 4.84 2.16 0.48
C ALA A 219 5.61 1.44 1.57
N VAL A 220 5.44 0.12 1.67
CA VAL A 220 6.11 -0.72 2.67
C VAL A 220 6.92 -1.80 1.98
N PHE A 221 8.14 -2.02 2.47
CA PHE A 221 9.06 -3.02 1.96
C PHE A 221 9.50 -3.91 3.13
N PRO A 222 9.14 -5.20 3.14
CA PRO A 222 9.74 -6.15 4.05
C PRO A 222 11.26 -6.16 3.86
N SER A 223 12.01 -6.00 4.95
CA SER A 223 13.46 -6.21 4.89
C SER A 223 13.70 -7.69 4.60
N CYS A 224 14.51 -8.01 3.59
CA CYS A 224 15.06 -9.35 3.47
C CYS A 224 15.81 -9.64 4.77
N SER A 225 15.42 -10.70 5.49
CA SER A 225 16.22 -11.24 6.58
C SER A 225 17.57 -11.63 5.98
N VAL A 226 18.60 -10.86 6.33
CA VAL A 226 20.00 -11.19 6.04
C VAL A 226 20.41 -12.40 6.88
#